data_AF-A0AAD6DW59-F1
#
_entry.id   AF-A0AAD6DW59-F1
#
_cell.length_a   1.000
_cell.length_b   1.000
_cell.length_c   1.000
_cell.angle_alpha   90.00
_cell.angle_beta   90.00
_cell.angle_gamma   90.00
#
_symmetry.space_group_name_H-M   'P 1'
#
loop_
_entity.id
_entity.type
_entity.pdbx_description
1 polymer ?
#
loop_
_entity_poly.entity_id
_entity_poly.type
_entity_poly.pdbx_seq_one_letter_code
_entity_poly.pdbx_strand_id
1 'polypeptide(L)'
;MSKSRRNVRFPHRNSERRPSVSSDVSDAPSEPSSPSKNGAVSKQSTIPEEKPAQSEYEKKKQTFITRTIWTFVMIAGFFIALFSGHIYIIGLVTAIQIVSFKEVVAIANVPSKEKNLRFTKTLNWYFLATTMYFLYGESVIYYFKHILLVDKVLLPLAAHHRFISFSLYVMGFVFFVGSLQKRHYRFQFTQFAWTHMALYLIIVQAHFVMNNIFEGMIWFFLPAALVITNDIFAYVCGITFGRTQLIQLSPKKTVEGFLGAWICTIIFGYFMTNVLMRYKYFICPVNDLGANVLTGLQCDLNPVFVPQPFSLELFGLDKTFWIEPMQFHILGFATFASLIAPFGGFFASGLKRTFNIKDFGESIPGHGGITDRMDCQFIMGFFAFMYYHSFIAVYKASVGDIIETAINGLSVDEQLEVVRGLGKYLYNQGAVSETILDCLASELKRR
;
A
#
# COMPACT_ATOMS: atom_id res chain seq x y z
N MET A 1 -42.14 16.71 45.55
CA MET A 1 -40.93 15.92 45.20
C MET A 1 -39.74 16.87 45.06
N SER A 2 -38.63 16.51 45.72
CA SER A 2 -37.22 16.94 45.61
C SER A 2 -36.79 18.43 45.58
N LYS A 3 -36.36 18.88 46.78
CA LYS A 3 -35.29 19.82 47.22
C LYS A 3 -34.29 20.47 46.22
N SER A 4 -34.27 21.81 46.18
CA SER A 4 -33.28 22.79 46.75
C SER A 4 -31.73 22.70 46.58
N ARG A 5 -31.16 23.81 46.02
CA ARG A 5 -29.87 24.53 46.30
C ARG A 5 -28.53 23.85 45.88
N ARG A 6 -27.41 24.52 45.49
CA ARG A 6 -26.90 25.91 45.58
C ARG A 6 -25.64 26.13 44.67
N ASN A 7 -25.46 27.39 44.25
CA ASN A 7 -24.35 28.11 43.58
C ASN A 7 -22.86 27.69 43.75
N VAL A 8 -22.04 28.01 42.72
CA VAL A 8 -20.69 28.63 42.86
C VAL A 8 -20.44 29.66 41.72
N ARG A 9 -19.90 30.84 42.08
CA ARG A 9 -19.56 32.04 41.27
C ARG A 9 -18.18 31.95 40.60
N PHE A 10 -18.00 32.63 39.46
CA PHE A 10 -16.72 33.13 38.95
C PHE A 10 -16.66 34.67 39.11
N PRO A 11 -15.51 35.28 39.48
CA PRO A 11 -15.39 36.73 39.52
C PRO A 11 -14.88 37.31 38.19
N HIS A 12 -15.64 38.26 37.66
CA HIS A 12 -15.23 39.25 36.67
C HIS A 12 -14.36 40.33 37.33
N ARG A 13 -13.35 40.83 36.61
CA ARG A 13 -12.84 42.20 36.79
C ARG A 13 -12.48 42.80 35.43
N ASN A 14 -13.19 43.86 35.07
CA ASN A 14 -12.88 44.79 33.98
C ASN A 14 -12.04 45.95 34.52
N SER A 15 -11.04 46.41 33.79
CA SER A 15 -10.78 47.86 33.58
C SER A 15 -9.81 48.10 32.40
N GLU A 16 -10.37 48.68 31.33
CA GLU A 16 -9.87 49.79 30.51
C GLU A 16 -8.42 49.83 29.93
N ARG A 17 -8.38 49.72 28.58
CA ARG A 17 -7.68 50.53 27.53
C ARG A 17 -6.70 51.62 28.03
N ARG A 18 -5.52 51.93 27.44
CA ARG A 18 -5.03 51.96 26.03
C ARG A 18 -3.48 52.24 26.01
N PRO A 19 -2.76 52.43 24.87
CA PRO A 19 -1.52 51.71 24.54
C PRO A 19 -0.22 52.54 24.55
N SER A 20 0.93 51.87 24.52
CA SER A 20 2.21 52.49 24.12
C SER A 20 3.12 51.50 23.39
N VAL A 21 3.78 52.04 22.37
CA VAL A 21 4.69 51.43 21.37
C VAL A 21 6.15 51.68 21.81
N SER A 22 7.09 50.96 21.18
CA SER A 22 8.57 51.11 21.21
C SER A 22 9.28 50.42 22.38
N SER A 23 10.47 49.83 22.26
CA SER A 23 11.38 49.50 21.14
C SER A 23 12.49 48.62 21.73
N ASP A 24 13.12 47.78 20.89
CA ASP A 24 14.38 47.10 21.17
C ASP A 24 15.49 48.08 21.61
N VAL A 25 16.46 47.62 22.43
CA VAL A 25 17.92 47.92 22.38
C VAL A 25 18.64 47.27 23.58
N SER A 26 19.49 46.30 23.24
CA SER A 26 20.91 46.07 23.59
C SER A 26 21.51 46.28 25.01
N ASP A 27 22.31 45.26 25.34
CA ASP A 27 23.69 45.27 25.86
C ASP A 27 24.03 45.55 27.34
N ALA A 28 24.57 44.46 27.94
CA ALA A 28 25.75 44.33 28.80
C ALA A 28 25.83 45.06 30.16
N PRO A 29 26.38 44.35 31.18
CA PRO A 29 27.23 44.98 32.18
C PRO A 29 28.65 44.40 32.16
N SER A 30 29.59 45.32 32.03
CA SER A 30 31.04 45.21 32.22
C SER A 30 31.45 44.88 33.66
N GLU A 31 32.56 44.14 33.79
CA GLU A 31 33.29 43.82 35.03
C GLU A 31 33.82 45.05 35.80
N PRO A 32 34.32 44.83 37.03
CA PRO A 32 35.70 45.23 37.30
C PRO A 32 36.57 44.19 38.03
N SER A 33 37.86 44.21 37.65
CA SER A 33 39.09 43.63 38.20
C SER A 33 39.22 43.53 39.74
N SER A 34 39.92 42.53 40.32
CA SER A 34 41.38 42.53 40.61
C SER A 34 41.79 41.32 41.51
N PRO A 35 43.10 41.00 41.72
CA PRO A 35 43.66 39.63 41.71
C PRO A 35 44.12 39.06 43.07
N SER A 36 44.28 37.72 43.19
CA SER A 36 45.39 37.12 43.97
C SER A 36 45.64 35.60 43.74
N LYS A 37 46.92 35.29 43.52
CA LYS A 37 47.76 34.15 44.00
C LYS A 37 47.40 32.67 43.74
N ASN A 38 48.19 32.10 42.82
CA ASN A 38 49.00 30.86 42.91
C ASN A 38 48.47 29.61 43.63
N GLY A 39 48.34 28.51 42.87
CA GLY A 39 48.35 27.14 43.39
C GLY A 39 48.23 26.11 42.26
N ALA A 40 49.25 25.25 42.13
CA ALA A 40 49.46 24.26 41.07
C ALA A 40 48.27 23.34 40.73
N VAL A 41 48.20 22.89 39.47
CA VAL A 41 48.15 21.48 39.02
C VAL A 41 48.15 21.47 37.48
N SER A 42 49.14 20.81 36.89
CA SER A 42 49.19 20.54 35.45
C SER A 42 48.06 19.59 35.05
N LYS A 43 47.02 20.11 34.39
CA LYS A 43 46.12 19.30 33.58
C LYS A 43 46.50 19.49 32.12
N GLN A 44 47.04 18.41 31.56
CA GLN A 44 47.30 18.23 30.15
C GLN A 44 45.99 18.53 29.38
N SER A 45 45.95 19.66 28.67
CA SER A 45 44.86 20.02 27.79
C SER A 45 44.95 19.16 26.53
N THR A 46 44.21 18.06 26.48
CA THR A 46 43.73 17.51 25.21
C THR A 46 42.85 18.57 24.57
N ILE A 47 43.44 19.31 23.63
CA ILE A 47 42.72 20.13 22.67
C ILE A 47 41.70 19.21 22.00
N PRO A 48 40.38 19.44 22.12
CA PRO A 48 39.45 18.82 21.19
C PRO A 48 39.81 19.40 19.83
N GLU A 49 40.23 18.55 18.88
CA GLU A 49 40.26 18.92 17.47
C GLU A 49 38.87 19.45 17.11
N GLU A 50 38.76 20.77 17.08
CA GLU A 50 37.59 21.46 16.59
C GLU A 50 37.57 21.21 15.09
N LYS A 51 36.82 20.18 14.66
CA LYS A 51 36.56 19.92 13.26
C LYS A 51 36.13 21.25 12.63
N PRO A 52 36.79 21.72 11.56
CA PRO A 52 36.48 23.01 10.98
C PRO A 52 34.99 23.04 10.65
N ALA A 53 34.32 24.13 11.06
CA ALA A 53 32.91 24.34 10.81
C ALA A 53 32.66 24.25 9.30
N GLN A 54 32.21 23.09 8.83
CA GLN A 54 31.84 22.87 7.43
C GLN A 54 30.88 23.98 7.01
N SER A 55 31.24 24.71 5.95
CA SER A 55 30.40 25.79 5.46
C SER A 55 29.00 25.27 5.11
N GLU A 56 27.96 26.07 5.30
CA GLU A 56 26.58 25.66 4.94
C GLU A 56 26.47 25.16 3.49
N TYR A 57 27.33 25.69 2.60
CA TYR A 57 27.45 25.23 1.23
C TYR A 57 27.91 23.77 1.13
N GLU A 58 28.92 23.36 1.91
CA GLU A 58 29.40 21.98 1.93
C GLU A 58 28.34 21.01 2.46
N LYS A 59 27.59 21.41 3.49
CA LYS A 59 26.46 20.60 4.02
C LYS A 59 25.34 20.44 2.99
N LYS A 60 24.97 21.52 2.29
CA LYS A 60 23.97 21.47 1.20
C LYS A 60 24.46 20.61 0.03
N LYS A 61 25.74 20.74 -0.35
CA LYS A 61 26.39 19.94 -1.40
C LYS A 61 26.43 18.45 -1.03
N GLN A 62 26.84 18.11 0.19
CA GLN A 62 26.83 16.73 0.68
C GLN A 62 25.42 16.15 0.69
N THR A 63 24.43 16.91 1.18
CA THR A 63 23.03 16.48 1.18
C THR A 63 22.52 16.22 -0.25
N PHE A 64 22.86 17.10 -1.20
CA PHE A 64 22.51 16.92 -2.60
C PHE A 64 23.16 15.69 -3.23
N ILE A 65 24.46 15.46 -2.96
CA ILE A 65 25.19 14.27 -3.44
C ILE A 65 24.58 12.99 -2.87
N THR A 66 24.37 12.93 -1.56
CA THR A 66 23.75 11.77 -0.89
C THR A 66 22.38 11.47 -1.49
N ARG A 67 21.54 12.49 -1.70
CA ARG A 67 20.23 12.31 -2.32
C ARG A 67 20.36 11.81 -3.76
N THR A 68 21.28 12.35 -4.54
CA THR A 68 21.46 11.92 -5.93
C THR A 68 21.88 10.44 -6.01
N ILE A 69 22.86 10.03 -5.21
CA ILE A 69 23.35 8.65 -5.17
C ILE A 69 22.23 7.69 -4.76
N TRP A 70 21.53 7.97 -3.66
CA TRP A 70 20.46 7.09 -3.18
C TRP A 70 19.27 7.01 -4.13
N THR A 71 18.96 8.08 -4.88
CA THR A 71 17.96 8.02 -5.95
C THR A 71 18.34 7.00 -7.01
N PHE A 72 19.58 7.04 -7.52
CA PHE A 72 20.03 6.06 -8.51
C PHE A 72 20.06 4.64 -7.95
N VAL A 73 20.48 4.45 -6.70
CA VAL A 73 20.46 3.14 -6.02
C VAL A 73 19.04 2.60 -5.90
N MET A 74 18.07 3.42 -5.50
CA MET A 74 16.67 3.00 -5.37
C MET A 74 16.05 2.65 -6.72
N ILE A 75 16.27 3.48 -7.75
CA ILE A 75 15.75 3.24 -9.10
C ILE A 75 16.36 1.94 -9.67
N ALA A 76 17.69 1.80 -9.60
CA ALA A 76 18.37 0.61 -10.08
C ALA A 76 17.90 -0.64 -9.32
N GLY A 77 17.84 -0.58 -7.99
CA GLY A 77 17.36 -1.69 -7.16
C GLY A 77 15.92 -2.09 -7.50
N PHE A 78 15.03 -1.11 -7.72
CA PHE A 78 13.65 -1.38 -8.12
C PHE A 78 13.57 -2.09 -9.47
N PHE A 79 14.27 -1.60 -10.49
CA PHE A 79 14.23 -2.23 -11.82
C PHE A 79 14.94 -3.59 -11.86
N ILE A 80 16.01 -3.77 -11.08
CA ILE A 80 16.64 -5.08 -10.90
C ILE A 80 15.63 -6.06 -10.31
N ALA A 81 14.93 -5.68 -9.23
CA ALA A 81 13.90 -6.53 -8.64
C ALA A 81 12.76 -6.80 -9.63
N LEU A 82 12.30 -5.77 -10.36
CA LEU A 82 11.23 -5.85 -11.34
C LEU A 82 11.54 -6.85 -12.46
N PHE A 83 12.76 -6.85 -12.99
CA PHE A 83 13.15 -7.72 -14.09
C PHE A 83 13.59 -9.12 -13.63
N SER A 84 13.95 -9.27 -12.35
CA SER A 84 14.39 -10.56 -11.78
C SER A 84 13.24 -11.54 -11.54
N GLY A 85 11.99 -11.06 -11.45
CA GLY A 85 10.83 -11.93 -11.31
C GLY A 85 9.84 -11.49 -10.22
N HIS A 86 8.68 -12.15 -10.20
CA HIS A 86 7.58 -11.88 -9.27
C HIS A 86 8.02 -12.00 -7.81
N ILE A 87 8.82 -13.03 -7.47
CA ILE A 87 9.27 -13.28 -6.09
C ILE A 87 10.11 -12.14 -5.52
N TYR A 88 10.93 -11.49 -6.36
CA TYR A 88 11.77 -10.37 -5.94
C TYR A 88 10.95 -9.11 -5.66
N ILE A 89 9.94 -8.84 -6.49
CA ILE A 89 9.01 -7.73 -6.25
C ILE A 89 8.13 -7.98 -5.04
N ILE A 90 7.64 -9.20 -4.83
CA ILE A 90 6.90 -9.57 -3.61
C ILE A 90 7.81 -9.39 -2.38
N GLY A 91 9.06 -9.83 -2.45
CA GLY A 91 10.07 -9.61 -1.41
C GLY A 91 10.32 -8.13 -1.13
N LEU A 92 10.40 -7.30 -2.18
CA LEU A 92 10.56 -5.86 -2.06
C LEU A 92 9.35 -5.20 -1.39
N VAL A 93 8.12 -5.51 -1.83
CA VAL A 93 6.88 -5.02 -1.22
C VAL A 93 6.80 -5.44 0.25
N THR A 94 7.18 -6.69 0.55
CA THR A 94 7.25 -7.23 1.91
C THR A 94 8.25 -6.46 2.78
N ALA A 95 9.43 -6.13 2.25
CA ALA A 95 10.41 -5.33 2.97
C ALA A 95 9.92 -3.90 3.22
N ILE A 96 9.33 -3.26 2.19
CA ILE A 96 8.76 -1.91 2.28
C ILE A 96 7.68 -1.86 3.36
N GLN A 97 6.72 -2.79 3.37
CA GLN A 97 5.64 -2.78 4.37
C GLN A 97 6.16 -3.00 5.80
N ILE A 98 7.20 -3.82 6.00
CA ILE A 98 7.78 -4.09 7.33
C ILE A 98 8.44 -2.82 7.85
N VAL A 99 9.18 -2.11 6.99
CA VAL A 99 9.80 -0.83 7.36
C VAL A 99 8.73 0.24 7.60
N SER A 100 7.69 0.33 6.78
CA SER A 100 6.56 1.26 6.98
C SER A 100 5.85 1.00 8.30
N PHE A 101 5.55 -0.27 8.60
CA PHE A 101 4.92 -0.66 9.86
C PHE A 101 5.79 -0.27 11.06
N LYS A 102 7.10 -0.51 10.98
CA LYS A 102 8.07 -0.10 12.01
C LYS A 102 8.04 1.41 12.23
N GLU A 103 8.02 2.22 11.17
CA GLU A 103 7.98 3.69 11.25
C GLU A 103 6.69 4.20 11.91
N VAL A 104 5.53 3.72 11.45
CA VAL A 104 4.23 4.14 12.02
C VAL A 104 4.08 3.74 13.48
N VAL A 105 4.46 2.51 13.83
CA VAL A 105 4.41 2.02 15.21
C VAL A 105 5.46 2.73 16.08
N ALA A 106 6.60 3.15 15.55
CA ALA A 106 7.61 3.89 16.29
C ALA A 106 7.09 5.25 16.78
N ILE A 107 6.27 5.95 15.98
CA ILE A 107 5.64 7.23 16.37
C ILE A 107 4.76 7.04 17.60
N ALA A 108 3.92 6.00 17.59
CA ALA A 108 3.05 5.68 18.73
C ALA A 108 3.86 5.31 19.98
N ASN A 109 5.07 4.75 19.84
CA ASN A 109 5.90 4.27 20.94
C ASN A 109 6.82 5.33 21.57
N VAL A 110 6.89 6.57 21.04
CA VAL A 110 7.71 7.63 21.64
C VAL A 110 7.35 7.89 23.13
N PRO A 111 6.07 7.96 23.53
CA PRO A 111 5.67 8.07 24.95
C PRO A 111 5.92 6.79 25.77
N SER A 112 6.27 5.67 25.11
CA SER A 112 6.58 4.40 25.76
C SER A 112 8.02 4.30 26.25
N LYS A 113 8.99 5.01 25.64
CA LYS A 113 10.41 4.88 26.02
C LYS A 113 10.65 5.28 27.47
N GLU A 114 9.79 6.13 28.02
CA GLU A 114 9.81 6.56 29.41
C GLU A 114 9.22 5.51 30.38
N LYS A 115 8.54 4.48 29.87
CA LYS A 115 7.81 3.46 30.65
C LYS A 115 8.33 2.08 30.25
N ASN A 116 9.06 1.41 31.15
CA ASN A 116 9.72 0.10 30.95
C ASN A 116 8.75 -1.08 30.66
N LEU A 117 7.96 -1.02 29.58
CA LEU A 117 7.03 -2.06 29.14
C LEU A 117 7.73 -2.96 28.11
N ARG A 118 8.39 -4.03 28.59
CA ARG A 118 9.17 -4.96 27.75
C ARG A 118 8.34 -5.68 26.67
N PHE A 119 7.09 -6.05 26.97
CA PHE A 119 6.28 -6.92 26.11
C PHE A 119 5.58 -6.22 24.95
N THR A 120 5.38 -4.90 25.01
CA THR A 120 4.62 -4.15 23.99
C THR A 120 5.27 -4.23 22.61
N LYS A 121 6.61 -4.16 22.53
CA LYS A 121 7.33 -4.24 21.25
C LYS A 121 7.22 -5.63 20.64
N THR A 122 7.44 -6.68 21.43
CA THR A 122 7.35 -8.07 20.97
C THR A 122 5.96 -8.38 20.44
N LEU A 123 4.92 -7.88 21.13
CA LEU A 123 3.54 -8.08 20.74
C LEU A 123 3.19 -7.40 19.40
N ASN A 124 3.75 -6.21 19.12
CA ASN A 124 3.54 -5.55 17.83
C ASN A 124 4.10 -6.38 16.66
N TRP A 125 5.30 -6.95 16.83
CA TRP A 125 5.91 -7.85 15.84
C TRP A 125 5.16 -9.18 15.72
N TYR A 126 4.63 -9.70 16.83
CA TYR A 126 3.78 -10.89 16.82
C TYR A 126 2.51 -10.69 15.98
N PHE A 127 1.79 -9.58 16.19
CA PHE A 127 0.61 -9.28 15.40
C PHE A 127 0.94 -9.05 13.92
N LEU A 128 2.08 -8.39 13.61
CA LEU A 128 2.56 -8.27 12.23
C LEU A 128 2.76 -9.64 11.58
N ALA A 129 3.51 -10.54 12.22
CA ALA A 129 3.78 -11.87 11.70
C ALA A 129 2.48 -12.68 11.53
N THR A 130 1.56 -12.59 12.48
CA THR A 130 0.25 -13.26 12.43
C THR A 130 -0.61 -12.76 11.27
N THR A 131 -0.70 -11.44 11.08
CA THR A 131 -1.47 -10.83 9.99
C THR A 131 -0.84 -11.13 8.63
N MET A 132 0.49 -11.08 8.52
CA MET A 132 1.19 -11.49 7.30
C MET A 132 0.95 -12.96 6.99
N TYR A 133 1.08 -13.86 7.96
CA TYR A 133 0.79 -15.29 7.77
C TYR A 133 -0.64 -15.52 7.25
N PHE A 134 -1.63 -14.83 7.82
CA PHE A 134 -3.01 -14.93 7.37
C PHE A 134 -3.18 -14.42 5.93
N LEU A 135 -2.87 -13.15 5.68
CA LEU A 135 -3.17 -12.53 4.40
C LEU A 135 -2.31 -13.08 3.27
N TYR A 136 -1.01 -13.25 3.49
CA TYR A 136 -0.10 -13.73 2.45
C TYR A 136 -0.28 -15.23 2.23
N GLY A 137 -0.58 -15.97 3.29
CA GLY A 137 -0.90 -17.39 3.17
C GLY A 137 -2.15 -17.63 2.34
N GLU A 138 -3.24 -16.86 2.53
CA GLU A 138 -4.44 -16.99 1.67
C GLU A 138 -4.12 -16.74 0.20
N SER A 139 -3.35 -15.68 -0.11
CA SER A 139 -2.93 -15.41 -1.50
C SER A 139 -2.11 -16.56 -2.08
N VAL A 140 -1.08 -17.02 -1.35
CA VAL A 140 -0.20 -18.11 -1.81
C VAL A 140 -0.96 -19.42 -1.99
N ILE A 141 -1.89 -19.74 -1.07
CA ILE A 141 -2.76 -20.92 -1.17
C ILE A 141 -3.67 -20.83 -2.41
N TYR A 142 -4.22 -19.65 -2.69
CA TYR A 142 -5.09 -19.44 -3.85
C TYR A 142 -4.34 -19.64 -5.18
N TYR A 143 -3.21 -18.95 -5.40
CA TYR A 143 -2.50 -19.02 -6.68
C TYR A 143 -1.67 -20.30 -6.86
N PHE A 144 -1.22 -20.95 -5.77
CA PHE A 144 -0.35 -22.12 -5.84
C PHE A 144 -0.97 -23.38 -5.22
N LYS A 145 -2.32 -23.48 -5.19
CA LYS A 145 -3.07 -24.64 -4.66
C LYS A 145 -2.51 -25.97 -5.17
N HIS A 146 -2.26 -26.09 -6.47
CA HIS A 146 -1.75 -27.33 -7.08
C HIS A 146 -0.37 -27.75 -6.57
N ILE A 147 0.51 -26.80 -6.25
CA ILE A 147 1.86 -27.09 -5.75
C ILE A 147 1.78 -27.47 -4.26
N LEU A 148 1.02 -26.71 -3.48
CA LEU A 148 0.92 -26.88 -2.04
C LEU A 148 0.19 -28.17 -1.62
N LEU A 149 -0.76 -28.65 -2.43
CA LEU A 149 -1.50 -29.87 -2.15
C LEU A 149 -0.69 -31.15 -2.36
N VAL A 150 0.44 -31.09 -3.07
CA VAL A 150 1.30 -32.25 -3.34
C VAL A 150 2.34 -32.45 -2.25
N ASP A 151 2.72 -31.39 -1.53
CA ASP A 151 3.74 -31.44 -0.49
C ASP A 151 3.13 -31.87 0.87
N LYS A 152 3.63 -32.98 1.43
CA LYS A 152 3.13 -33.56 2.69
C LYS A 152 3.32 -32.65 3.91
N VAL A 153 4.31 -31.74 3.89
CA VAL A 153 4.60 -30.81 4.99
C VAL A 153 3.74 -29.56 4.87
N LEU A 154 3.54 -29.05 3.65
CA LEU A 154 2.75 -27.84 3.41
C LEU A 154 1.24 -28.10 3.42
N LEU A 155 0.80 -29.32 3.09
CA LEU A 155 -0.60 -29.71 3.06
C LEU A 155 -1.37 -29.41 4.37
N PRO A 156 -0.93 -29.84 5.57
CA PRO A 156 -1.65 -29.53 6.81
C PRO A 156 -1.66 -28.03 7.13
N LEU A 157 -0.60 -27.31 6.78
CA LEU A 157 -0.51 -25.86 6.97
C LEU A 157 -1.49 -25.13 6.06
N ALA A 158 -1.63 -25.55 4.79
CA ALA A 158 -2.56 -24.98 3.84
C ALA A 158 -4.02 -25.34 4.18
N ALA A 159 -4.30 -26.61 4.48
CA ALA A 159 -5.65 -27.09 4.79
C ALA A 159 -6.25 -26.46 6.06
N HIS A 160 -5.41 -26.22 7.08
CA HIS A 160 -5.84 -25.63 8.34
C HIS A 160 -5.42 -24.16 8.51
N HIS A 161 -4.99 -23.51 7.42
CA HIS A 161 -4.43 -22.16 7.45
C HIS A 161 -5.29 -21.14 8.20
N ARG A 162 -6.61 -21.11 7.92
CA ARG A 162 -7.56 -20.19 8.55
C ARG A 162 -7.68 -20.42 10.06
N PHE A 163 -7.76 -21.67 10.48
CA PHE A 163 -7.88 -22.03 11.89
C PHE A 163 -6.58 -21.75 12.67
N ILE A 164 -5.43 -22.04 12.06
CA ILE A 164 -4.11 -21.70 12.62
C ILE A 164 -4.00 -20.18 12.78
N SER A 165 -4.36 -19.41 11.75
CA SER A 165 -4.32 -17.95 11.78
C SER A 165 -5.21 -17.37 12.88
N PHE A 166 -6.44 -17.88 13.01
CA PHE A 166 -7.35 -17.51 14.10
C PHE A 166 -6.75 -17.82 15.48
N SER A 167 -6.18 -19.01 15.65
CA SER A 167 -5.57 -19.45 16.90
C SER A 167 -4.36 -18.57 17.28
N LEU A 168 -3.51 -18.22 16.32
CA LEU A 168 -2.39 -17.30 16.52
C LEU A 168 -2.88 -15.91 16.95
N TYR A 169 -3.93 -15.38 16.32
CA TYR A 169 -4.48 -14.08 16.70
C TYR A 169 -5.05 -14.10 18.13
N VAL A 170 -5.86 -15.11 18.46
CA VAL A 170 -6.44 -15.28 19.81
C VAL A 170 -5.34 -15.41 20.86
N MET A 171 -4.26 -16.15 20.58
CA MET A 171 -3.13 -16.28 21.48
C MET A 171 -2.44 -14.93 21.73
N GLY A 172 -2.24 -14.12 20.67
CA GLY A 172 -1.72 -12.76 20.80
C GLY A 172 -2.63 -11.84 21.61
N PHE A 173 -3.95 -11.97 21.43
CA PHE A 173 -4.95 -11.22 22.19
C PHE A 173 -4.95 -11.61 23.68
N VAL A 174 -4.93 -12.91 24.00
CA VAL A 174 -4.83 -13.41 25.38
C VAL A 174 -3.53 -12.92 26.02
N PHE A 175 -2.42 -12.96 25.29
CA PHE A 175 -1.14 -12.44 25.78
C PHE A 175 -1.19 -10.92 26.03
N PHE A 176 -1.83 -10.15 25.14
CA PHE A 176 -2.05 -8.72 25.36
C PHE A 176 -2.79 -8.46 26.68
N VAL A 177 -3.92 -9.16 26.89
CA VAL A 177 -4.73 -9.04 28.11
C VAL A 177 -3.92 -9.43 29.35
N GLY A 178 -3.15 -10.52 29.28
CA GLY A 178 -2.26 -10.96 30.35
C GLY A 178 -1.11 -9.99 30.64
N SER A 179 -0.69 -9.20 29.64
CA SER A 179 0.36 -8.19 29.77
C SER A 179 -0.11 -6.85 30.38
N LEU A 180 -1.41 -6.70 30.66
CA LEU A 180 -1.98 -5.44 31.17
C LEU A 180 -1.44 -5.10 32.57
N GLN A 181 -0.90 -3.89 32.71
CA GLN A 181 -0.36 -3.39 33.98
C GLN A 181 -1.24 -2.28 34.54
N LYS A 182 -1.56 -2.38 35.84
CA LYS A 182 -2.28 -1.34 36.57
C LYS A 182 -1.57 0.01 36.37
N ARG A 183 -2.35 1.08 36.21
CA ARG A 183 -1.91 2.47 35.89
C ARG A 183 -1.46 2.73 34.45
N HIS A 184 -1.32 1.71 33.60
CA HIS A 184 -0.86 1.87 32.21
C HIS A 184 -1.90 1.51 31.14
N TYR A 185 -3.14 1.18 31.54
CA TYR A 185 -4.19 0.70 30.61
C TYR A 185 -4.41 1.63 29.42
N ARG A 186 -4.64 2.92 29.64
CA ARG A 186 -4.88 3.88 28.55
C ARG A 186 -3.76 3.82 27.50
N PHE A 187 -2.52 3.78 27.98
CA PHE A 187 -1.36 3.69 27.10
C PHE A 187 -1.31 2.35 26.33
N GLN A 188 -1.51 1.21 27.02
CA GLN A 188 -1.48 -0.12 26.38
C GLN A 188 -2.61 -0.30 25.35
N PHE A 189 -3.83 0.17 25.66
CA PHE A 189 -4.94 0.17 24.71
C PHE A 189 -4.70 1.11 23.53
N THR A 190 -4.09 2.27 23.74
CA THR A 190 -3.66 3.15 22.64
C THR A 190 -2.63 2.43 21.76
N GLN A 191 -1.61 1.79 22.32
CA GLN A 191 -0.65 1.01 21.51
C GLN A 191 -1.32 -0.11 20.74
N PHE A 192 -2.20 -0.87 21.38
CA PHE A 192 -2.95 -1.94 20.74
C PHE A 192 -3.76 -1.41 19.55
N ALA A 193 -4.47 -0.29 19.73
CA ALA A 193 -5.24 0.36 18.66
C ALA A 193 -4.33 0.86 17.52
N TRP A 194 -3.19 1.47 17.85
CA TRP A 194 -2.21 1.93 16.86
C TRP A 194 -1.63 0.79 16.04
N THR A 195 -1.30 -0.33 16.69
CA THR A 195 -0.82 -1.53 16.02
C THR A 195 -1.87 -2.06 15.05
N HIS A 196 -3.13 -2.21 15.47
CA HIS A 196 -4.19 -2.71 14.58
C HIS A 196 -4.51 -1.75 13.44
N MET A 197 -4.49 -0.44 13.70
CA MET A 197 -4.63 0.57 12.65
C MET A 197 -3.49 0.47 11.62
N ALA A 198 -2.24 0.31 12.07
CA ALA A 198 -1.09 0.15 11.18
C ALA A 198 -1.18 -1.16 10.37
N LEU A 199 -1.60 -2.26 10.98
CA LEU A 199 -1.83 -3.53 10.27
C LEU A 199 -2.89 -3.36 9.18
N TYR A 200 -4.00 -2.70 9.50
CA TYR A 200 -5.06 -2.42 8.53
C TYR A 200 -4.58 -1.51 7.40
N LEU A 201 -3.94 -0.37 7.71
CA LEU A 201 -3.58 0.61 6.69
C LEU A 201 -2.38 0.20 5.83
N ILE A 202 -1.50 -0.67 6.33
CA ILE A 202 -0.25 -1.04 5.64
C ILE A 202 -0.32 -2.48 5.11
N ILE A 203 -0.61 -3.44 5.98
CA ILE A 203 -0.46 -4.87 5.64
C ILE A 203 -1.63 -5.37 4.79
N VAL A 204 -2.87 -4.95 5.10
CA VAL A 204 -4.03 -5.27 4.25
C VAL A 204 -3.87 -4.65 2.87
N GLN A 205 -3.39 -3.40 2.80
CA GLN A 205 -3.16 -2.74 1.51
C GLN A 205 -2.05 -3.42 0.70
N ALA A 206 -0.96 -3.82 1.35
CA ALA A 206 0.12 -4.54 0.70
C ALA A 206 -0.29 -5.96 0.26
N HIS A 207 -1.25 -6.61 0.93
CA HIS A 207 -1.84 -7.86 0.45
C HIS A 207 -2.55 -7.66 -0.90
N PHE A 208 -3.31 -6.59 -1.08
CA PHE A 208 -3.91 -6.28 -2.39
C PHE A 208 -2.86 -5.99 -3.46
N VAL A 209 -1.78 -5.29 -3.11
CA VAL A 209 -0.64 -5.07 -4.01
C VAL A 209 0.00 -6.40 -4.42
N MET A 210 0.14 -7.34 -3.49
CA MET A 210 0.67 -8.68 -3.80
C MET A 210 -0.26 -9.45 -4.75
N ASN A 211 -1.58 -9.41 -4.54
CA ASN A 211 -2.52 -10.04 -5.46
C ASN A 211 -2.46 -9.41 -6.86
N ASN A 212 -2.30 -8.09 -6.97
CA ASN A 212 -2.07 -7.44 -8.26
C ASN A 212 -0.82 -8.00 -8.96
N ILE A 213 0.27 -8.21 -8.22
CA ILE A 213 1.50 -8.81 -8.77
C ILE A 213 1.22 -10.21 -9.31
N PHE A 214 0.41 -11.01 -8.61
CA PHE A 214 0.02 -12.35 -9.05
C PHE A 214 -0.89 -12.36 -10.28
N GLU A 215 -1.78 -11.38 -10.43
CA GLU A 215 -2.60 -11.23 -11.65
C GLU A 215 -1.81 -10.72 -12.87
N GLY A 216 -0.61 -10.18 -12.63
CA GLY A 216 0.33 -9.76 -13.66
C GLY A 216 1.07 -8.49 -13.28
N MET A 217 2.35 -8.40 -13.64
CA MET A 217 3.22 -7.28 -13.25
C MET A 217 2.70 -5.91 -13.70
N ILE A 218 1.89 -5.84 -14.76
CA ILE A 218 1.25 -4.61 -15.23
C ILE A 218 0.33 -4.00 -14.17
N TRP A 219 -0.42 -4.82 -13.42
CA TRP A 219 -1.35 -4.36 -12.38
C TRP A 219 -0.66 -3.82 -11.14
N PHE A 220 0.66 -4.05 -11.01
CA PHE A 220 1.51 -3.45 -10.01
C PHE A 220 2.27 -2.24 -10.55
N PHE A 221 3.05 -2.45 -11.62
CA PHE A 221 4.00 -1.48 -12.12
C PHE A 221 3.32 -0.26 -12.74
N LEU A 222 2.25 -0.46 -13.53
CA LEU A 222 1.59 0.64 -14.21
C LEU A 222 0.89 1.58 -13.23
N PRO A 223 0.06 1.11 -12.26
CA PRO A 223 -0.50 1.99 -11.22
C PRO A 223 0.57 2.72 -10.40
N ALA A 224 1.65 2.04 -10.03
CA ALA A 224 2.74 2.67 -9.28
C ALA A 224 3.43 3.77 -10.10
N ALA A 225 3.68 3.52 -11.39
CA ALA A 225 4.25 4.48 -12.32
C ALA A 225 3.33 5.69 -12.53
N LEU A 226 2.00 5.51 -12.58
CA LEU A 226 1.06 6.62 -12.69
C LEU A 226 1.14 7.56 -11.49
N VAL A 227 1.22 7.04 -10.26
CA VAL A 227 1.36 7.86 -9.05
C VAL A 227 2.68 8.63 -9.06
N ILE A 228 3.79 7.97 -9.41
CA ILE A 228 5.12 8.61 -9.50
C ILE A 228 5.10 9.73 -10.54
N THR A 229 4.56 9.44 -11.72
CA THR A 229 4.40 10.41 -12.81
C THR A 229 3.51 11.57 -12.38
N ASN A 230 2.42 11.30 -11.67
CA ASN A 230 1.52 12.33 -11.16
C ASN A 230 2.24 13.28 -10.21
N ASP A 231 3.00 12.77 -9.24
CA ASP A 231 3.75 13.60 -8.29
C ASP A 231 4.80 14.47 -9.00
N ILE A 232 5.48 13.93 -10.01
CA ILE A 232 6.47 14.68 -10.82
C ILE A 232 5.78 15.82 -11.57
N PHE A 233 4.70 15.53 -12.32
CA PHE A 233 4.02 16.55 -13.12
C PHE A 233 3.23 17.55 -12.26
N ALA A 234 2.73 17.14 -11.09
CA ALA A 234 2.12 18.06 -10.13
C ALA A 234 3.12 19.10 -9.62
N TYR A 235 4.37 18.68 -9.39
CA TYR A 235 5.46 19.57 -9.04
C TYR A 235 5.86 20.48 -10.21
N VAL A 236 6.08 19.92 -11.41
CA VAL A 236 6.51 20.67 -12.60
C VAL A 236 5.46 21.71 -13.00
N CYS A 237 4.22 21.29 -13.22
CA CYS A 237 3.12 22.20 -13.56
C CYS A 237 2.80 23.18 -12.42
N GLY A 238 2.98 22.74 -11.17
CA GLY A 238 2.78 23.58 -9.99
C GLY A 238 3.78 24.74 -9.90
N ILE A 239 5.04 24.54 -10.30
CA ILE A 239 6.04 25.62 -10.34
C ILE A 239 5.84 26.53 -11.55
N THR A 240 5.49 25.97 -12.71
CA THR A 240 5.39 26.77 -13.95
C THR A 240 4.10 27.58 -14.05
N PHE A 241 2.98 27.04 -13.55
CA PHE A 241 1.65 27.65 -13.72
C PHE A 241 0.90 27.87 -12.40
N GLY A 242 1.42 27.42 -11.26
CA GLY A 242 0.71 27.46 -9.98
C GLY A 242 0.47 28.86 -9.46
N ARG A 243 -0.80 29.17 -9.16
CA ARG A 243 -1.22 30.43 -8.55
C ARG A 243 -2.16 30.20 -7.39
N THR A 244 -3.00 29.17 -7.48
CA THR A 244 -4.08 28.92 -6.52
C THR A 244 -3.73 27.75 -5.61
N GLN A 245 -3.70 27.97 -4.30
CA GLN A 245 -3.44 26.91 -3.32
C GLN A 245 -4.56 25.88 -3.29
N LEU A 246 -4.21 24.59 -3.25
CA LEU A 246 -5.18 23.49 -3.26
C LEU A 246 -5.77 23.20 -1.86
N ILE A 247 -4.91 23.10 -0.83
CA ILE A 247 -5.34 22.77 0.54
C ILE A 247 -4.44 23.46 1.58
N GLN A 248 -5.03 23.91 2.69
CA GLN A 248 -4.30 24.59 3.77
C GLN A 248 -3.25 23.69 4.44
N LEU A 249 -3.53 22.39 4.57
CA LEU A 249 -2.64 21.41 5.16
C LEU A 249 -1.31 21.26 4.38
N SER A 250 -1.30 21.59 3.09
CA SER A 250 -0.16 21.43 2.19
C SER A 250 0.06 22.68 1.33
N PRO A 251 0.70 23.73 1.88
CA PRO A 251 0.75 25.06 1.27
C PRO A 251 1.46 25.14 -0.08
N LYS A 252 2.27 24.14 -0.43
CA LYS A 252 3.00 24.10 -1.71
C LYS A 252 2.24 23.47 -2.86
N LYS A 253 1.07 22.85 -2.62
CA LYS A 253 0.29 22.22 -3.71
C LYS A 253 -0.69 23.22 -4.30
N THR A 254 -0.72 23.29 -5.62
CA THR A 254 -1.56 24.24 -6.38
C THR A 254 -2.61 23.51 -7.22
N VAL A 255 -3.73 24.20 -7.50
CA VAL A 255 -4.83 23.68 -8.33
C VAL A 255 -4.36 23.48 -9.77
N GLU A 256 -3.60 24.42 -10.31
CA GLU A 256 -3.08 24.34 -11.68
C GLU A 256 -2.06 23.19 -11.83
N GLY A 257 -1.23 22.98 -10.80
CA GLY A 257 -0.33 21.82 -10.75
C GLY A 257 -1.09 20.51 -10.75
N PHE A 258 -2.15 20.41 -9.97
CA PHE A 258 -3.00 19.23 -9.89
C PHE A 258 -3.72 18.92 -11.22
N LEU A 259 -4.26 19.94 -11.89
CA LEU A 259 -4.92 19.78 -13.19
C LEU A 259 -3.94 19.44 -14.31
N GLY A 260 -2.77 20.09 -14.34
CA GLY A 260 -1.71 19.79 -15.31
C GLY A 260 -1.19 18.36 -15.14
N ALA A 261 -1.00 17.91 -13.90
CA ALA A 261 -0.61 16.54 -13.60
C ALA A 261 -1.62 15.51 -14.13
N TRP A 262 -2.92 15.78 -14.02
CA TRP A 262 -3.95 14.87 -14.51
C TRP A 262 -3.83 14.61 -16.01
N ILE A 263 -3.69 15.67 -16.81
CA ILE A 263 -3.53 15.56 -18.27
C ILE A 263 -2.24 14.80 -18.62
N CYS A 264 -1.11 15.16 -17.99
CA CYS A 264 0.17 14.50 -18.24
C CYS A 264 0.15 13.02 -17.82
N THR A 265 -0.53 12.69 -16.73
CA THR A 265 -0.67 11.31 -16.23
C THR A 265 -1.49 10.45 -17.18
N ILE A 266 -2.56 11.00 -17.78
CA ILE A 266 -3.35 10.33 -18.82
C ILE A 266 -2.48 10.02 -20.05
N ILE A 267 -1.76 11.02 -20.56
CA ILE A 267 -0.90 10.87 -21.74
C ILE A 267 0.18 9.81 -21.49
N PHE A 268 0.84 9.90 -20.34
CA PHE A 268 1.85 8.91 -19.93
C PHE A 268 1.25 7.51 -19.77
N GLY A 269 0.08 7.39 -19.14
CA GLY A 269 -0.59 6.11 -18.96
C GLY A 269 -0.92 5.43 -20.29
N TYR A 270 -1.51 6.18 -21.22
CA TYR A 270 -1.81 5.69 -22.57
C TYR A 270 -0.54 5.19 -23.28
N PHE A 271 0.54 5.99 -23.26
CA PHE A 271 1.82 5.61 -23.85
C PHE A 271 2.43 4.37 -23.19
N MET A 272 2.52 4.36 -21.85
CA MET A 272 3.16 3.27 -21.10
C MET A 272 2.40 1.96 -21.25
N THR A 273 1.07 2.00 -21.28
CA THR A 273 0.23 0.82 -21.52
C THR A 273 0.56 0.17 -22.88
N ASN A 274 0.66 0.97 -23.94
CA ASN A 274 1.05 0.49 -25.27
C ASN A 274 2.43 -0.18 -25.30
N VAL A 275 3.36 0.27 -24.46
CA VAL A 275 4.70 -0.35 -24.35
C VAL A 275 4.61 -1.67 -23.60
N LEU A 276 3.94 -1.69 -22.44
CA LEU A 276 3.90 -2.87 -21.56
C LEU A 276 3.11 -4.04 -22.17
N MET A 277 2.01 -3.77 -22.89
CA MET A 277 1.20 -4.81 -23.53
C MET A 277 1.95 -5.63 -24.59
N ARG A 278 3.09 -5.14 -25.10
CA ARG A 278 3.94 -5.89 -26.06
C ARG A 278 4.69 -7.05 -25.43
N TYR A 279 4.77 -7.09 -24.10
CA TYR A 279 5.58 -8.06 -23.37
C TYR A 279 4.70 -8.94 -22.49
N LYS A 280 4.63 -10.24 -22.83
CA LYS A 280 3.87 -11.24 -22.06
C LYS A 280 4.24 -11.27 -20.58
N TYR A 281 5.51 -11.02 -20.25
CA TYR A 281 6.00 -10.92 -18.87
C TYR A 281 5.19 -9.95 -18.00
N PHE A 282 4.68 -8.85 -18.57
CA PHE A 282 3.91 -7.87 -17.81
C PHE A 282 2.42 -8.20 -17.70
N ILE A 283 1.84 -8.78 -18.75
CA ILE A 283 0.38 -8.96 -18.86
C ILE A 283 -0.12 -10.33 -18.42
N CYS A 284 0.76 -11.34 -18.34
CA CYS A 284 0.38 -12.67 -17.91
C CYS A 284 0.32 -12.78 -16.37
N PRO A 285 -0.69 -13.47 -15.83
CA PRO A 285 -0.71 -13.85 -14.42
C PRO A 285 0.42 -14.82 -14.11
N VAL A 286 0.82 -14.86 -12.84
CA VAL A 286 1.89 -15.73 -12.37
C VAL A 286 1.47 -17.20 -12.50
N ASN A 287 2.33 -18.00 -13.12
CA ASN A 287 2.22 -19.46 -13.13
C ASN A 287 3.52 -20.14 -12.68
N ASP A 288 4.64 -19.42 -12.77
CA ASP A 288 5.95 -19.83 -12.27
C ASP A 288 6.61 -18.66 -11.52
N LEU A 289 6.97 -18.89 -10.26
CA LEU A 289 7.65 -17.90 -9.40
C LEU A 289 9.12 -17.68 -9.81
N GLY A 290 9.73 -18.64 -10.51
CA GLY A 290 11.10 -18.55 -11.03
C GLY A 290 11.22 -17.77 -12.34
N ALA A 291 10.10 -17.44 -12.98
CA ALA A 291 10.09 -16.74 -14.26
C ALA A 291 10.58 -15.28 -14.12
N ASN A 292 11.51 -14.92 -14.99
CA ASN A 292 12.08 -13.58 -15.11
C ASN A 292 11.77 -12.99 -16.50
N VAL A 293 12.23 -11.76 -16.75
CA VAL A 293 11.97 -11.08 -18.03
C VAL A 293 12.56 -11.82 -19.25
N LEU A 294 13.61 -12.62 -19.06
CA LEU A 294 14.29 -13.36 -20.14
C LEU A 294 13.59 -14.67 -20.46
N THR A 295 13.10 -15.39 -19.44
CA THR A 295 12.34 -16.63 -19.64
C THR A 295 10.92 -16.35 -20.11
N GLY A 296 10.35 -15.21 -19.70
CA GLY A 296 8.97 -14.84 -19.97
C GLY A 296 7.97 -15.75 -19.25
N LEU A 297 6.68 -15.43 -19.43
CA LEU A 297 5.55 -16.26 -18.99
C LEU A 297 4.70 -16.62 -20.21
N GLN A 298 4.07 -17.79 -20.17
CA GLN A 298 3.07 -18.20 -21.15
C GLN A 298 1.70 -18.24 -20.48
N CYS A 299 0.73 -17.57 -21.09
CA CYS A 299 -0.65 -17.54 -20.65
C CYS A 299 -1.57 -17.28 -21.85
N ASP A 300 -2.85 -17.57 -21.68
CA ASP A 300 -3.90 -17.04 -22.54
C ASP A 300 -4.14 -15.58 -22.21
N LEU A 301 -4.07 -14.71 -23.22
CA LEU A 301 -4.21 -13.28 -23.02
C LEU A 301 -5.62 -12.93 -22.56
N ASN A 302 -5.70 -12.05 -21.57
CA ASN A 302 -6.96 -11.44 -21.18
C ASN A 302 -7.51 -10.62 -22.39
N PRO A 303 -8.80 -10.74 -22.75
CA PRO A 303 -9.41 -10.00 -23.86
C PRO A 303 -9.18 -8.48 -23.81
N VAL A 304 -8.96 -7.92 -22.62
CA VAL A 304 -8.64 -6.50 -22.44
C VAL A 304 -7.38 -6.06 -23.19
N PHE A 305 -6.44 -6.97 -23.43
CA PHE A 305 -5.17 -6.74 -24.13
C PHE A 305 -5.22 -7.10 -25.62
N VAL A 306 -6.34 -7.63 -26.11
CA VAL A 306 -6.50 -8.04 -27.51
C VAL A 306 -7.29 -6.97 -28.27
N PRO A 307 -6.84 -6.51 -29.45
CA PRO A 307 -7.57 -5.53 -30.24
C PRO A 307 -9.00 -6.01 -30.54
N GLN A 308 -9.99 -5.18 -30.20
CA GLN A 308 -11.40 -5.42 -30.51
C GLN A 308 -11.91 -4.36 -31.49
N PRO A 309 -12.85 -4.70 -32.38
CA PRO A 309 -13.47 -3.71 -33.25
C PRO A 309 -14.41 -2.81 -32.43
N PHE A 310 -14.15 -1.51 -32.46
CA PHE A 310 -14.97 -0.48 -31.83
C PHE A 310 -15.65 0.36 -32.91
N SER A 311 -16.97 0.26 -33.00
CA SER A 311 -17.80 1.06 -33.91
C SER A 311 -18.23 2.35 -33.23
N LEU A 312 -17.80 3.49 -33.78
CA LEU A 312 -18.28 4.80 -33.35
C LEU A 312 -19.32 5.30 -34.35
N GLU A 313 -20.58 5.39 -33.92
CA GLU A 313 -21.66 6.03 -34.67
C GLU A 313 -21.76 7.50 -34.22
N LEU A 314 -21.03 8.41 -34.88
CA LEU A 314 -21.08 9.84 -34.55
C LEU A 314 -21.37 10.67 -35.81
N PHE A 315 -22.47 11.43 -35.78
CA PHE A 315 -22.94 12.27 -36.90
C PHE A 315 -23.10 11.53 -38.24
N GLY A 316 -23.57 10.28 -38.22
CA GLY A 316 -23.81 9.48 -39.43
C GLY A 316 -22.55 8.95 -40.13
N LEU A 317 -21.39 9.04 -39.48
CA LEU A 317 -20.16 8.38 -39.90
C LEU A 317 -20.01 7.06 -39.13
N ASP A 318 -20.24 5.94 -39.80
CA ASP A 318 -19.94 4.61 -39.26
C ASP A 318 -18.48 4.27 -39.56
N LYS A 319 -17.62 4.43 -38.55
CA LYS A 319 -16.22 3.98 -38.62
C LYS A 319 -15.92 2.96 -37.54
N THR A 320 -15.32 1.86 -37.96
CA THR A 320 -14.79 0.82 -37.09
C THR A 320 -13.29 1.02 -36.92
N PHE A 321 -12.83 1.05 -35.67
CA PHE A 321 -11.42 1.13 -35.31
C PHE A 321 -11.03 -0.08 -34.46
N TRP A 322 -9.83 -0.58 -34.63
CA TRP A 322 -9.28 -1.63 -33.77
C TRP A 322 -8.58 -0.99 -32.60
N ILE A 323 -9.09 -1.23 -31.39
CA ILE A 323 -8.51 -0.69 -30.15
C ILE A 323 -8.48 -1.77 -29.09
N GLU A 324 -7.39 -1.85 -28.33
CA GLU A 324 -7.29 -2.68 -27.14
C GLU A 324 -8.12 -2.05 -26.02
N PRO A 325 -9.12 -2.76 -25.45
CA PRO A 325 -9.98 -2.21 -24.40
C PRO A 325 -9.22 -1.66 -23.18
N MET A 326 -8.00 -2.16 -22.92
CA MET A 326 -7.09 -1.65 -21.89
C MET A 326 -6.87 -0.14 -21.97
N GLN A 327 -6.93 0.46 -23.17
CA GLN A 327 -6.78 1.91 -23.35
C GLN A 327 -7.91 2.73 -22.71
N PHE A 328 -9.10 2.18 -22.55
CA PHE A 328 -10.17 2.84 -21.81
C PHE A 328 -9.98 2.70 -20.31
N HIS A 329 -9.56 1.52 -19.86
CA HIS A 329 -9.30 1.27 -18.43
C HIS A 329 -8.17 2.15 -17.90
N ILE A 330 -7.10 2.37 -18.69
CA ILE A 330 -5.99 3.23 -18.24
C ILE A 330 -6.41 4.68 -18.01
N LEU A 331 -7.43 5.19 -18.72
CA LEU A 331 -7.99 6.52 -18.44
C LEU A 331 -8.59 6.56 -17.03
N GLY A 332 -9.28 5.50 -16.61
CA GLY A 332 -9.80 5.35 -15.26
C GLY A 332 -8.69 5.30 -14.21
N PHE A 333 -7.65 4.49 -14.44
CA PHE A 333 -6.49 4.41 -13.55
C PHE A 333 -5.73 5.73 -13.44
N ALA A 334 -5.44 6.40 -14.55
CA ALA A 334 -4.74 7.68 -14.56
C ALA A 334 -5.56 8.78 -13.87
N THR A 335 -6.88 8.78 -14.08
CA THR A 335 -7.79 9.72 -13.40
C THR A 335 -7.83 9.47 -11.90
N PHE A 336 -7.92 8.21 -11.46
CA PHE A 336 -7.88 7.90 -10.03
C PHE A 336 -6.51 8.25 -9.40
N ALA A 337 -5.42 7.90 -10.08
CA ALA A 337 -4.05 8.19 -9.64
C ALA A 337 -3.81 9.69 -9.46
N SER A 338 -4.43 10.53 -10.31
CA SER A 338 -4.30 11.98 -10.19
C SER A 338 -5.28 12.61 -9.22
N LEU A 339 -6.55 12.21 -9.24
CA LEU A 339 -7.60 12.93 -8.53
C LEU A 339 -7.79 12.43 -7.10
N ILE A 340 -7.61 11.13 -6.87
CA ILE A 340 -7.98 10.48 -5.60
C ILE A 340 -6.74 10.00 -4.83
N ALA A 341 -5.77 9.34 -5.48
CA ALA A 341 -4.60 8.81 -4.79
C ALA A 341 -3.81 9.86 -3.95
N PRO A 342 -3.68 11.14 -4.36
CA PRO A 342 -2.99 12.16 -3.56
C PRO A 342 -3.62 12.45 -2.20
N PHE A 343 -4.88 12.06 -1.99
CA PHE A 343 -5.52 12.15 -0.67
C PHE A 343 -4.89 11.21 0.36
N GLY A 344 -4.25 10.12 -0.06
CA GLY A 344 -3.43 9.28 0.83
C GLY A 344 -2.27 10.08 1.43
N GLY A 345 -1.58 10.86 0.58
CA GLY A 345 -0.52 11.76 1.04
C GLY A 345 -1.01 12.92 1.89
N PHE A 346 -2.22 13.44 1.64
CA PHE A 346 -2.83 14.43 2.53
C PHE A 346 -3.17 13.85 3.90
N PHE A 347 -3.73 12.65 3.95
CA PHE A 347 -4.00 11.94 5.19
C PHE A 347 -2.72 11.68 5.99
N ALA A 348 -1.69 11.13 5.35
CA ALA A 348 -0.39 10.90 5.96
C ALA A 348 0.26 12.20 6.48
N SER A 349 0.15 13.29 5.70
CA SER A 349 0.60 14.61 6.13
C SER A 349 -0.16 15.11 7.37
N GLY A 350 -1.47 14.94 7.43
CA GLY A 350 -2.29 15.31 8.59
C GLY A 350 -1.88 14.56 9.86
N LEU A 351 -1.62 13.27 9.73
CA LEU A 351 -1.11 12.44 10.83
C LEU A 351 0.22 13.00 11.35
N LYS A 352 1.18 13.28 10.45
CA LYS A 352 2.49 13.83 10.83
C LYS A 352 2.39 15.17 11.57
N ARG A 353 1.53 16.08 11.11
CA ARG A 353 1.33 17.38 11.78
C ARG A 353 0.70 17.24 13.16
N THR A 354 -0.16 16.25 13.36
CA THR A 354 -0.77 15.98 14.69
C THR A 354 0.28 15.57 15.72
N PHE A 355 1.36 14.90 15.30
CA PHE A 355 2.48 14.49 16.16
C PHE A 355 3.66 15.46 16.15
N ASN A 356 3.53 16.64 15.52
CA ASN A 356 4.62 17.61 15.35
C ASN A 356 5.89 17.02 14.71
N ILE A 357 5.72 16.01 13.84
CA ILE A 357 6.79 15.42 13.05
C ILE A 357 6.70 15.87 11.59
N LYS A 358 7.81 15.79 10.87
CA LYS A 358 7.88 16.13 9.43
C LYS A 358 7.83 14.90 8.54
N ASP A 359 8.54 13.85 8.95
CA ASP A 359 8.74 12.58 8.24
C ASP A 359 8.44 11.43 9.20
N PHE A 360 8.00 10.27 8.70
CA PHE A 360 7.66 9.10 9.52
C PHE A 360 8.91 8.41 10.12
N GLY A 361 10.07 8.62 9.49
CA GLY A 361 11.34 8.06 9.92
C GLY A 361 12.52 8.59 9.10
N GLU A 362 13.69 7.99 9.30
CA GLU A 362 14.94 8.31 8.60
C GLU A 362 15.50 7.06 7.89
N SER A 363 14.62 6.21 7.37
CA SER A 363 15.01 4.91 6.81
C SER A 363 15.82 5.01 5.51
N ILE A 364 15.67 6.10 4.75
CA ILE A 364 16.45 6.33 3.52
C ILE A 364 17.32 7.59 3.70
N PRO A 365 18.65 7.47 3.59
CA PRO A 365 19.54 8.61 3.74
C PRO A 365 19.19 9.76 2.78
N GLY A 366 18.93 10.94 3.35
CA GLY A 366 18.57 12.15 2.62
C GLY A 366 17.15 12.18 2.03
N HIS A 367 16.33 11.14 2.20
CA HIS A 367 15.00 11.04 1.59
C HIS A 367 13.83 10.90 2.57
N GLY A 368 14.09 10.71 3.86
CA GLY A 368 13.07 10.57 4.90
C GLY A 368 12.63 9.13 5.12
N GLY A 369 11.38 8.94 5.52
CA GLY A 369 10.80 7.63 5.80
C GLY A 369 10.35 6.91 4.53
N ILE A 370 10.28 5.58 4.61
CA ILE A 370 9.68 4.77 3.53
C ILE A 370 8.17 5.03 3.46
N THR A 371 7.52 5.26 4.60
CA THR A 371 6.07 5.49 4.70
C THR A 371 5.68 6.76 3.95
N ASP A 372 6.53 7.79 3.98
CA ASP A 372 6.35 9.05 3.25
C ASP A 372 6.34 8.88 1.72
N ARG A 373 6.78 7.73 1.21
CA ARG A 373 6.84 7.42 -0.23
C ARG A 373 5.71 6.51 -0.69
N MET A 374 5.06 5.82 0.26
CA MET A 374 4.07 4.77 -0.02
C MET A 374 2.63 5.19 0.30
N ASP A 375 2.43 6.38 0.87
CA ASP A 375 1.12 6.88 1.29
C ASP A 375 0.08 6.94 0.16
N CYS A 376 0.45 7.51 -1.00
CA CYS A 376 -0.39 7.49 -2.20
C CYS A 376 -0.44 6.11 -2.87
N GLN A 377 0.66 5.35 -2.76
CA GLN A 377 0.81 4.04 -3.41
C GLN A 377 -0.11 2.98 -2.81
N PHE A 378 -0.34 2.99 -1.49
CA PHE A 378 -1.25 2.03 -0.85
C PHE A 378 -2.69 2.19 -1.32
N ILE A 379 -3.19 3.42 -1.46
CA ILE A 379 -4.54 3.67 -1.99
C ILE A 379 -4.63 3.27 -3.46
N MET A 380 -3.60 3.58 -4.25
CA MET A 380 -3.55 3.21 -5.66
C MET A 380 -3.51 1.68 -5.86
N GLY A 381 -2.72 0.97 -5.06
CA GLY A 381 -2.62 -0.49 -5.10
C GLY A 381 -3.94 -1.16 -4.77
N PHE A 382 -4.67 -0.66 -3.75
CA PHE A 382 -6.00 -1.15 -3.43
C PHE A 382 -7.01 -0.90 -4.56
N PHE A 383 -6.99 0.30 -5.14
CA PHE A 383 -7.84 0.63 -6.28
C PHE A 383 -7.56 -0.30 -7.47
N ALA A 384 -6.29 -0.54 -7.78
CA ALA A 384 -5.90 -1.44 -8.87
C ALA A 384 -6.48 -2.84 -8.69
N PHE A 385 -6.43 -3.38 -7.47
CA PHE A 385 -7.01 -4.68 -7.14
C PHE A 385 -8.53 -4.69 -7.32
N MET A 386 -9.22 -3.73 -6.70
CA MET A 386 -10.68 -3.63 -6.79
C MET A 386 -11.16 -3.44 -8.22
N TYR A 387 -10.48 -2.58 -8.98
CA TYR A 387 -10.81 -2.31 -10.37
C TYR A 387 -10.57 -3.56 -11.23
N TYR A 388 -9.44 -4.24 -11.06
CA TYR A 388 -9.15 -5.48 -11.78
C TYR A 388 -10.26 -6.52 -11.57
N HIS A 389 -10.59 -6.85 -10.33
CA HIS A 389 -11.59 -7.87 -10.03
C HIS A 389 -13.02 -7.48 -10.44
N SER A 390 -13.31 -6.18 -10.56
CA SER A 390 -14.64 -5.70 -10.95
C SER A 390 -14.83 -5.62 -12.47
N PHE A 391 -13.80 -5.24 -13.21
CA PHE A 391 -13.95 -4.88 -14.63
C PHE A 391 -13.08 -5.68 -15.59
N ILE A 392 -12.04 -6.37 -15.09
CA ILE A 392 -10.99 -6.95 -15.94
C ILE A 392 -10.86 -8.46 -15.74
N ALA A 393 -11.03 -8.95 -14.51
CA ALA A 393 -10.97 -10.36 -14.20
C ALA A 393 -11.99 -11.14 -15.03
N VAL A 394 -11.53 -12.17 -15.74
CA VAL A 394 -12.38 -13.06 -16.51
C VAL A 394 -12.48 -14.39 -15.77
N TYR A 395 -13.67 -14.67 -15.24
CA TYR A 395 -13.96 -15.96 -14.61
C TYR A 395 -14.30 -16.99 -15.70
N LYS A 396 -13.27 -17.62 -16.28
CA LYS A 396 -13.46 -18.78 -17.15
C LYS A 396 -13.59 -20.02 -16.26
N ALA A 397 -14.78 -20.60 -16.18
CA ALA A 397 -14.93 -21.92 -15.58
C ALA A 397 -14.26 -22.95 -16.48
N SER A 398 -13.25 -23.67 -15.98
CA SER A 398 -12.72 -24.83 -16.69
C SER A 398 -13.66 -26.03 -16.53
N VAL A 399 -13.57 -26.99 -17.46
CA VAL A 399 -14.31 -28.26 -17.33
C VAL A 399 -13.95 -28.95 -16.01
N GLY A 400 -12.67 -28.86 -15.60
CA GLY A 400 -12.19 -29.36 -14.32
C GLY A 400 -12.88 -28.69 -13.13
N ASP A 401 -13.01 -27.36 -13.14
CA ASP A 401 -13.65 -26.62 -12.04
C ASP A 401 -15.13 -26.98 -11.90
N ILE A 402 -15.82 -27.14 -13.03
CA ILE A 402 -17.24 -27.56 -13.05
C ILE A 402 -17.38 -28.98 -12.51
N ILE A 403 -16.48 -29.89 -12.90
CA ILE A 403 -16.47 -31.27 -12.41
C ILE A 403 -16.13 -31.32 -10.92
N GLU A 404 -15.10 -30.61 -10.45
CA GLU A 404 -14.73 -30.55 -9.02
C GLU A 404 -15.89 -29.99 -8.19
N THR A 405 -16.55 -28.92 -8.68
CA THR A 405 -17.72 -28.32 -8.03
C THR A 405 -18.89 -29.30 -7.98
N ALA A 406 -19.14 -30.03 -9.07
CA ALA A 406 -20.20 -31.04 -9.10
C ALA A 406 -19.89 -32.20 -8.15
N ILE A 407 -18.65 -32.70 -8.11
CA ILE A 407 -18.26 -33.83 -7.26
C ILE A 407 -18.31 -33.48 -5.77
N ASN A 408 -17.77 -32.32 -5.40
CA ASN A 408 -17.62 -31.94 -3.99
C ASN A 408 -18.83 -31.17 -3.44
N GLY A 409 -19.60 -30.52 -4.31
CA GLY A 409 -20.66 -29.59 -3.93
C GLY A 409 -22.08 -30.14 -4.11
N LEU A 410 -22.26 -31.21 -4.89
CA LEU A 410 -23.58 -31.78 -5.18
C LEU A 410 -23.68 -33.21 -4.67
N SER A 411 -24.87 -33.56 -4.18
CA SER A 411 -25.25 -34.95 -3.95
C SER A 411 -25.28 -35.74 -5.26
N VAL A 412 -25.24 -37.07 -5.17
CA VAL A 412 -25.29 -37.94 -6.36
C VAL A 412 -26.54 -37.64 -7.19
N ASP A 413 -27.70 -37.43 -6.56
CA ASP A 413 -28.95 -37.13 -7.28
C ASP A 413 -28.87 -35.81 -8.06
N GLU A 414 -28.30 -34.76 -7.45
CA GLU A 414 -28.07 -33.46 -8.10
C GLU A 414 -27.05 -33.55 -9.23
N GLN A 415 -26.00 -34.37 -9.09
CA GLN A 415 -25.04 -34.63 -10.18
C GLN A 415 -25.74 -35.27 -11.38
N LEU A 416 -26.62 -36.26 -11.16
CA LEU A 416 -27.40 -36.89 -12.23
C LEU A 416 -28.35 -35.88 -12.91
N GLU A 417 -28.93 -34.95 -12.15
CA GLU A 417 -29.76 -33.88 -12.69
C GLU A 417 -28.97 -32.92 -13.58
N VAL A 418 -27.75 -32.54 -13.17
CA VAL A 418 -26.83 -31.74 -14.00
C VAL A 418 -26.49 -32.45 -15.31
N VAL A 419 -26.19 -33.76 -15.27
CA VAL A 419 -25.89 -34.55 -16.47
C VAL A 419 -27.10 -34.59 -17.41
N ARG A 420 -28.33 -34.78 -16.91
CA ARG A 420 -29.54 -34.72 -17.73
C ARG A 420 -29.78 -33.34 -18.34
N GLY A 421 -29.61 -32.29 -17.56
CA GLY A 421 -29.77 -30.90 -18.01
C GLY A 421 -28.79 -30.55 -19.13
N LEU A 422 -27.51 -30.90 -18.96
CA LEU A 422 -26.47 -30.71 -19.98
C LEU A 422 -26.73 -31.56 -21.22
N GLY A 423 -27.13 -32.82 -21.07
CA GLY A 423 -27.49 -33.69 -22.20
C GLY A 423 -28.60 -33.09 -23.07
N LYS A 424 -29.67 -32.59 -22.44
CA LYS A 424 -30.77 -31.92 -23.15
C LYS A 424 -30.34 -30.61 -23.82
N TYR A 425 -29.49 -29.83 -23.16
CA TYR A 425 -28.92 -28.61 -23.74
C TYR A 425 -28.09 -28.91 -25.00
N LEU A 426 -27.23 -29.92 -24.94
CA LEU A 426 -26.38 -30.32 -26.07
C LEU A 426 -27.18 -30.92 -27.24
N TYR A 427 -28.25 -31.67 -26.96
CA TYR A 427 -29.19 -32.13 -27.99
C TYR A 427 -29.84 -30.97 -28.74
N ASN A 428 -30.30 -29.93 -28.02
CA ASN A 428 -30.90 -28.74 -28.63
C ASN A 428 -29.90 -27.94 -29.50
N GLN A 429 -28.59 -28.07 -29.25
CA GLN A 429 -27.54 -27.50 -30.10
C GLN A 429 -27.16 -28.38 -31.29
N GLY A 430 -27.77 -29.57 -31.43
CA GLY A 430 -27.43 -30.55 -32.46
C GLY A 430 -26.09 -31.27 -32.23
N ALA A 431 -25.49 -31.13 -31.04
CA ALA A 431 -24.20 -31.72 -30.71
C ALA A 431 -24.30 -33.19 -30.25
N VAL A 432 -25.49 -33.63 -29.81
CA VAL A 432 -25.77 -34.98 -29.30
C VAL A 432 -27.00 -35.53 -30.00
N SER A 433 -27.01 -36.83 -30.33
CA SER A 433 -28.15 -37.50 -30.98
C SER A 433 -29.26 -37.84 -29.99
N GLU A 434 -30.48 -37.95 -30.49
CA GLU A 434 -31.67 -38.34 -29.71
C GLU A 434 -31.46 -39.67 -28.97
N THR A 435 -30.80 -40.63 -29.62
CA THR A 435 -30.43 -41.94 -29.03
C THR A 435 -29.58 -41.84 -27.77
N ILE A 436 -28.64 -40.88 -27.70
CA ILE A 436 -27.79 -40.68 -26.53
C ILE A 436 -28.59 -40.02 -25.40
N LEU A 437 -29.48 -39.08 -25.74
CA LEU A 437 -30.35 -38.43 -24.77
C LEU A 437 -31.32 -39.43 -24.12
N ASP A 438 -31.90 -40.33 -24.92
CA ASP A 438 -32.80 -41.39 -24.44
C ASP A 438 -32.05 -42.41 -23.58
N CYS A 439 -30.82 -42.77 -23.96
CA CYS A 439 -29.94 -43.61 -23.14
C CYS A 439 -29.67 -42.98 -21.78
N LEU A 440 -29.25 -41.70 -21.73
CA LEU A 440 -29.06 -40.96 -20.49
C LEU A 440 -30.36 -40.88 -19.66
N ALA A 441 -31.52 -40.64 -20.29
CA ALA A 441 -32.79 -40.57 -19.59
C ALA A 441 -33.26 -41.92 -19.01
N SER A 442 -32.93 -43.03 -19.68
CA SER A 442 -33.31 -44.38 -19.28
C SER A 442 -32.38 -44.97 -18.20
N GLU A 443 -31.07 -44.79 -18.32
CA GLU A 443 -30.07 -45.34 -17.39
C GLU A 443 -29.93 -44.52 -16.11
N LEU A 444 -30.16 -43.20 -16.18
CA LEU A 444 -30.12 -42.35 -14.99
C LEU A 444 -31.42 -42.45 -14.17
N LYS A 445 -32.45 -43.18 -14.60
CA LYS A 445 -33.70 -43.35 -13.84
C LYS A 445 -33.45 -44.20 -12.58
N ARG A 446 -33.56 -43.53 -11.42
CA ARG A 446 -33.79 -44.03 -10.06
C ARG A 446 -33.56 -45.54 -9.85
N ARG A 447 -32.45 -45.88 -9.17
CA ARG A 447 -32.51 -46.95 -8.16
C ARG A 447 -33.20 -46.42 -6.92
#